data_AF-A0A7Z9XC44-F1
#
_entry.id   AF-A0A7Z9XC44-F1
#
_cell.length_a   1.000
_cell.length_b   1.000
_cell.length_c   1.000
_cell.angle_alpha   90.00
_cell.angle_beta   90.00
_cell.angle_gamma   90.00
#
_symmetry.space_group_name_H-M   'P 1'
#
loop_
_entity.id
_entity.type
_entity.pdbx_description
1 polymer ?
#
loop_
_entity_poly.entity_id
_entity_poly.type
_entity_poly.pdbx_seq_one_letter_code
_entity_poly.pdbx_strand_id
1 'polypeptide(L)'
;MPRLTMRVAEDTLRKEVQKLDKRVQLLAVNEAKKKDAYRVTLLKDGRTGSANIKKDVVREYLAGEGKGHELRRALGKAVSHLSITYRK
;
A
#
# COMPACT_ATOMS: atom_id res chain seq x y z
N MET A 1 -21.33 -8.13 2.61
CA MET A 1 -19.85 -8.13 2.71
C MET A 1 -19.27 -7.70 1.37
N PRO A 2 -18.47 -6.61 1.30
CA PRO A 2 -17.85 -6.24 0.05
C PRO A 2 -16.88 -7.35 -0.38
N ARG A 3 -17.10 -7.92 -1.58
CA ARG A 3 -16.15 -8.86 -2.18
C ARG A 3 -14.83 -8.10 -2.39
N LEU A 4 -13.79 -8.49 -1.67
CA LEU A 4 -12.46 -7.92 -1.84
C LEU A 4 -11.95 -8.29 -3.24
N THR A 5 -12.19 -7.41 -4.21
CA THR A 5 -11.61 -7.54 -5.54
C THR A 5 -10.26 -6.81 -5.57
N MET A 6 -9.33 -7.29 -6.40
CA MET A 6 -8.01 -6.65 -6.54
C MET A 6 -8.14 -5.17 -6.92
N ARG A 7 -9.19 -4.82 -7.67
CA ARG A 7 -9.53 -3.45 -8.07
C ARG A 7 -9.92 -2.55 -6.88
N VAL A 8 -10.71 -3.07 -5.93
CA VAL A 8 -11.07 -2.34 -4.70
C VAL A 8 -9.84 -2.16 -3.81
N ALA A 9 -8.98 -3.18 -3.71
CA ALA A 9 -7.73 -3.08 -2.99
C ALA A 9 -6.81 -2.02 -3.61
N GLU A 10 -6.67 -2.00 -4.94
CA GLU A 10 -5.85 -1.01 -5.66
C GLU A 10 -6.35 0.42 -5.44
N ASP A 11 -7.66 0.68 -5.60
CA ASP A 11 -8.23 2.01 -5.43
C ASP A 11 -8.04 2.52 -3.99
N THR A 12 -8.23 1.63 -3.02
CA THR A 12 -8.02 1.93 -1.60
C THR A 12 -6.57 2.28 -1.31
N LEU A 13 -5.64 1.45 -1.78
CA LEU A 13 -4.20 1.68 -1.62
C LEU A 13 -3.77 2.97 -2.30
N ARG A 14 -4.31 3.27 -3.49
CA ARG A 14 -4.01 4.51 -4.24
C ARG A 14 -4.40 5.74 -3.42
N LYS A 15 -5.62 5.74 -2.87
CA LYS A 15 -6.14 6.85 -2.05
C LYS A 15 -5.31 7.02 -0.78
N GLU A 16 -4.99 5.94 -0.07
CA GLU A 16 -4.22 6.04 1.17
C GLU A 16 -2.76 6.47 0.94
N VAL A 17 -2.13 6.00 -0.14
CA VAL A 17 -0.78 6.45 -0.53
C VAL A 17 -0.77 7.95 -0.82
N GLN A 18 -1.74 8.46 -1.60
CA GLN A 18 -1.82 9.88 -1.92
C GLN A 18 -2.10 10.76 -0.70
N LYS A 19 -2.82 10.25 0.29
CA LYS A 19 -3.03 10.95 1.58
C LYS A 19 -1.75 11.01 2.41
N LEU A 20 -0.90 9.99 2.35
CA LEU A 20 0.37 9.95 3.06
C LEU A 20 1.41 10.87 2.43
N ASP A 21 1.55 10.81 1.11
CA ASP A 21 2.50 11.64 0.38
C ASP A 21 1.99 11.84 -1.06
N LYS A 22 1.66 13.10 -1.41
CA LYS A 22 1.16 13.47 -2.74
C LYS A 22 2.18 13.24 -3.85
N ARG A 23 3.47 13.11 -3.53
CA ARG A 23 4.55 12.82 -4.49
C ARG A 23 4.67 11.33 -4.81
N VAL A 24 3.97 10.48 -4.06
CA VAL A 24 3.99 9.04 -4.27
C VAL A 24 2.80 8.64 -5.13
N GLN A 25 3.08 7.89 -6.19
CA GLN A 25 2.09 7.28 -7.07
C GLN A 25 2.07 5.77 -6.86
N LEU A 26 0.89 5.18 -6.86
CA LEU A 26 0.75 3.73 -6.91
C LEU A 26 0.85 3.29 -8.38
N LEU A 27 1.84 2.46 -8.70
CA LEU A 27 2.03 1.93 -10.06
C LEU A 27 1.32 0.59 -10.28
N ALA A 28 1.39 -0.31 -9.30
CA ALA A 28 0.84 -1.64 -9.45
C ALA A 28 0.51 -2.27 -8.09
N VAL A 29 -0.51 -3.13 -8.09
CA VAL A 29 -0.82 -4.03 -6.98
C VAL A 29 -0.93 -5.43 -7.56
N ASN A 30 0.04 -6.27 -7.20
CA ASN A 30 0.09 -7.67 -7.61
C ASN A 30 -0.13 -8.58 -6.40
N GLU A 31 -0.51 -9.83 -6.62
CA GLU A 31 -0.41 -10.81 -5.55
C GLU A 31 1.06 -11.10 -5.26
N ALA A 32 1.44 -11.05 -3.97
CA ALA A 32 2.77 -11.45 -3.58
C ALA A 32 2.91 -12.97 -3.74
N LYS A 33 4.15 -13.46 -3.89
CA LYS A 33 4.45 -14.90 -3.83
C LYS A 33 3.95 -15.55 -2.52
N LYS A 34 3.81 -14.76 -1.45
CA LYS A 34 3.19 -15.18 -0.19
C LYS A 34 1.66 -15.07 -0.35
N LYS A 35 0.94 -16.19 -0.18
CA LYS A 35 -0.51 -16.32 -0.44
C LYS A 35 -1.37 -15.21 0.18
N ASP A 36 -0.92 -14.63 1.29
CA ASP A 36 -1.70 -13.67 2.09
C ASP A 36 -1.20 -12.22 2.01
N ALA A 37 -0.46 -11.85 0.96
CA ALA A 37 -0.02 -10.47 0.76
C ALA A 37 -0.24 -9.95 -0.67
N TYR A 38 -0.43 -8.65 -0.77
CA TYR A 38 -0.31 -7.86 -1.99
C TYR A 38 1.10 -7.27 -2.06
N ARG A 39 1.73 -7.37 -3.22
CA ARG A 39 2.93 -6.63 -3.58
C ARG A 39 2.52 -5.32 -4.22
N VAL A 40 2.75 -4.24 -3.51
CA VAL A 40 2.39 -2.87 -3.89
C VAL A 40 3.64 -2.19 -4.42
N THR A 41 3.61 -1.73 -5.67
CA THR A 41 4.69 -0.97 -6.31
C THR A 41 4.34 0.50 -6.29
N LEU A 42 5.19 1.31 -5.67
CA LEU A 42 5.06 2.74 -5.51
C LEU A 42 6.14 3.46 -6.32
N LEU A 43 5.83 4.61 -6.88
CA LEU A 43 6.75 5.52 -7.56
C LEU A 43 6.83 6.82 -6.76
N LYS A 44 8.03 7.29 -6.43
CA LYS A 44 8.26 8.60 -5.83
C LYS A 44 9.44 9.26 -6.52
N ASP A 45 9.27 10.48 -7.00
CA ASP A 45 10.33 11.29 -7.62
C ASP A 45 11.13 10.50 -8.70
N GLY A 46 10.42 9.76 -9.56
CA GLY A 46 11.03 8.96 -10.63
C GLY A 46 11.59 7.59 -10.21
N ARG A 47 11.38 7.17 -8.95
CA ARG A 47 11.91 5.88 -8.42
C ARG A 47 10.85 4.93 -7.92
N THR A 48 11.01 3.67 -8.26
CA THR A 48 10.07 2.62 -7.89
C THR A 48 10.53 1.85 -6.65
N GLY A 49 9.63 1.61 -5.71
CA GLY A 49 9.83 0.74 -4.56
C GLY A 49 8.66 -0.21 -4.41
N SER A 50 8.92 -1.44 -3.97
CA SER A 50 7.86 -2.42 -3.73
C SER A 50 7.75 -2.77 -2.25
N ALA A 51 6.53 -2.87 -1.74
CA ALA A 51 6.23 -3.29 -0.38
C ALA A 51 5.20 -4.42 -0.37
N ASN A 52 5.31 -5.31 0.60
CA ASN A 52 4.35 -6.38 0.82
C ASN A 52 3.35 -5.95 1.91
N ILE A 53 2.08 -5.90 1.56
CA ILE A 53 0.98 -5.56 2.48
C ILE A 53 0.10 -6.79 2.64
N LYS A 54 -0.20 -7.19 3.88
CA LYS A 54 -1.08 -8.33 4.12
C LYS A 54 -2.48 -8.05 3.58
N LYS A 55 -3.09 -9.04 2.91
CA LYS A 55 -4.46 -8.93 2.39
C LYS A 55 -5.46 -8.67 3.51
N ASP A 56 -5.21 -9.25 4.68
CA ASP A 56 -6.04 -9.10 5.88
C ASP A 56 -6.15 -7.64 6.33
N VAL A 57 -5.02 -6.94 6.39
CA VAL A 57 -4.96 -5.51 6.75
C VAL A 57 -5.77 -4.64 5.77
N VAL A 58 -5.79 -5.00 4.48
CA VAL A 58 -6.61 -4.30 3.47
C VAL A 58 -8.10 -4.62 3.67
N ARG A 59 -8.46 -5.86 4.01
CA ARG A 59 -9.84 -6.27 4.31
C ARG A 59 -10.38 -5.55 5.54
N GLU A 60 -9.63 -5.55 6.63
CA GLU A 60 -10.01 -4.88 7.87
C GLU A 60 -10.13 -3.35 7.69
N TYR A 61 -9.22 -2.74 6.92
CA TYR A 61 -9.34 -1.32 6.54
C TYR A 61 -10.67 -1.03 5.83
N LEU A 62 -11.05 -1.90 4.88
CA LEU A 62 -12.29 -1.77 4.10
C LEU A 62 -13.54 -2.09 4.93
N ALA A 63 -13.43 -2.97 5.92
CA ALA A 63 -14.51 -3.29 6.84
C ALA A 63 -14.77 -2.16 7.86
N GLY A 64 -13.87 -1.17 7.96
CA GLY A 64 -14.01 -0.06 8.89
C GLY A 64 -13.73 -0.44 10.35
N GLU A 65 -13.14 -1.61 10.61
CA GLU A 65 -12.93 -2.19 11.94
C GLU A 65 -11.76 -1.54 12.72
N GLY A 66 -11.46 -0.27 12.49
CA GLY A 66 -10.51 0.51 13.30
C GLY A 66 -9.02 0.21 13.08
N LYS A 67 -8.63 -0.86 12.37
CA LYS A 67 -7.21 -1.16 12.06
C LYS A 67 -6.63 -0.40 10.87
N GLY A 68 -7.29 0.64 10.39
CA GLY A 68 -6.77 1.42 9.27
C GLY A 68 -5.42 2.11 9.54
N HIS A 69 -5.09 2.26 10.82
CA HIS A 69 -3.77 2.68 11.27
C HIS A 69 -2.65 1.70 10.87
N GLU A 70 -2.89 0.39 10.86
CA GLU A 70 -1.87 -0.59 10.42
C GLU A 70 -1.57 -0.48 8.93
N LEU A 71 -2.61 -0.29 8.11
CA LEU A 71 -2.43 -0.07 6.67
C LEU A 71 -1.59 1.19 6.41
N ARG A 72 -1.97 2.30 7.05
CA ARG A 72 -1.24 3.57 6.96
C ARG A 72 0.20 3.42 7.44
N ARG A 73 0.44 2.66 8.50
CA ARG A 73 1.80 2.40 9.02
C ARG A 73 2.64 1.58 8.06
N ALA A 74 2.07 0.54 7.44
CA ALA A 74 2.75 -0.28 6.43
C ALA A 74 3.10 0.54 5.19
N LEU A 75 2.15 1.33 4.69
CA LEU A 75 2.36 2.24 3.56
C LEU A 75 3.37 3.34 3.90
N GLY A 76 3.24 3.96 5.08
CA GLY A 76 4.17 4.99 5.55
C GLY A 76 5.60 4.48 5.68
N LYS A 77 5.80 3.24 6.14
CA LYS A 77 7.12 2.58 6.12
C LYS A 77 7.63 2.38 4.70
N ALA A 78 6.79 1.97 3.75
CA ALA A 78 7.19 1.79 2.36
C ALA A 78 7.62 3.12 1.71
N VAL A 79 6.83 4.18 1.91
CA VAL A 79 7.13 5.53 1.42
C VAL A 79 8.38 6.11 2.10
N SER A 80 8.52 5.90 3.41
CA SER A 80 9.70 6.34 4.16
C SER A 80 10.96 5.60 3.71
N HIS A 81 10.89 4.29 3.49
CA HIS A 81 12.01 3.52 2.97
C HIS A 81 12.43 4.01 1.58
N LEU A 82 11.45 4.31 0.70
CA LEU A 82 11.71 4.96 -0.59
C LEU A 82 12.42 6.32 -0.46
N SER A 83 12.20 7.04 0.65
CA SER A 83 12.80 8.35 0.92
C SER A 83 14.17 8.24 1.63
N ILE A 84 14.35 7.24 2.51
CA ILE A 84 15.55 7.04 3.33
C ILE A 84 16.67 6.36 2.54
N THR A 85 16.36 5.35 1.72
CA THR A 85 17.36 4.64 0.90
C THR A 85 18.11 5.58 -0.03
N TYR A 86 17.63 6.82 -0.19
CA TYR A 86 18.25 7.82 -1.04
C TYR A 86 18.90 9.01 -0.31
N ARG A 87 18.94 9.02 1.03
CA ARG A 87 19.71 10.03 1.77
C ARG A 87 21.21 9.73 1.84
N LYS A 88 21.74 8.86 0.98
CA LYS A 88 23.15 8.48 0.92
C LYS A 88 23.76 8.78 -0.43
#